data_AF-A0A349N4G9-F1
#
_entry.id   AF-A0A349N4G9-F1
#
_cell.length_a   1.000
_cell.length_b   1.000
_cell.length_c   1.000
_cell.angle_alpha   90.00
_cell.angle_beta   90.00
_cell.angle_gamma   90.00
#
_symmetry.space_group_name_H-M   'P 1'
#
loop_
_entity.id
_entity.type
_entity.pdbx_description
1 polymer ?
#
loop_
_entity_poly.entity_id
_entity_poly.type
_entity_poly.pdbx_seq_one_letter_code
_entity_poly.pdbx_strand_id
1 'polypeptide(L)'
;EAIGASGEIVTLSVAAGLVKSILVMIGTPLVARSIGLNNPQSAMEFGGLMGTTSGVAAGLAATDPKLVPYGAMTATFYTGVGCLLGPSVLFFAVSALF
;
A
#
# COMPACT_ATOMS: atom_id res chain seq x y z
N GLU A 1 11.46 5.95 19.18
CA GLU A 1 12.24 7.12 19.67
C GLU A 1 11.56 8.48 19.43
N ALA A 2 10.98 8.81 18.26
CA ALA A 2 10.30 10.12 18.04
C ALA A 2 8.90 10.29 18.68
N ILE A 3 8.21 9.18 18.99
CA ILE A 3 6.87 9.17 19.62
C ILE A 3 6.84 8.37 20.93
N GLY A 4 8.01 8.07 21.51
CA GLY A 4 8.11 7.23 22.73
C GLY A 4 7.77 5.74 22.53
N ALA A 5 7.50 5.26 21.31
CA ALA A 5 7.23 3.84 21.04
C ALA A 5 8.47 2.96 21.30
N SER A 6 8.24 1.80 21.94
CA SER A 6 9.26 0.79 22.21
C SER A 6 9.75 0.12 20.91
N GLY A 7 10.98 -0.41 20.93
CA GLY A 7 11.56 -1.10 19.78
C GLY A 7 10.70 -2.26 19.28
N GLU A 8 10.11 -3.03 20.21
CA GLU A 8 9.20 -4.14 19.89
C GLU A 8 7.98 -3.69 19.06
N ILE A 9 7.38 -2.55 19.42
CA ILE A 9 6.23 -1.99 18.69
C ILE A 9 6.66 -1.54 17.29
N VAL A 10 7.84 -0.94 17.15
CA VAL A 10 8.38 -0.54 15.84
C VAL A 10 8.62 -1.77 14.97
N THR A 11 9.24 -2.81 15.52
CA THR A 11 9.48 -4.07 14.80
C THR A 11 8.18 -4.73 14.37
N LEU A 12 7.17 -4.78 15.25
CA LEU A 12 5.85 -5.32 14.93
C LEU A 12 5.15 -4.53 13.81
N SER A 13 5.25 -3.20 13.84
CA SER A 13 4.69 -2.33 12.79
C SER A 13 5.32 -2.60 11.42
N VAL A 14 6.65 -2.70 11.36
CA VAL A 14 7.37 -3.05 10.12
C VAL A 14 6.98 -4.46 9.64
N ALA A 15 6.92 -5.43 10.55
CA ALA A 15 6.53 -6.79 10.22
C ALA A 15 5.11 -6.86 9.63
N ALA A 16 4.16 -6.10 10.18
CA ALA A 16 2.79 -6.03 9.65
C ALA A 16 2.76 -5.51 8.19
N GLY A 17 3.52 -4.45 7.90
CA GLY A 17 3.64 -3.92 6.53
C GLY A 17 4.32 -4.90 5.55
N LEU A 18 5.33 -5.62 6.02
CA LEU A 18 6.01 -6.66 5.25
C LEU A 18 5.06 -7.81 4.89
N VAL A 19 4.34 -8.35 5.88
CA VAL A 19 3.39 -9.46 5.67
C VAL A 19 2.35 -9.08 4.63
N LYS A 20 1.75 -7.88 4.75
CA LYS A 20 0.81 -7.37 3.74
C LYS A 20 1.45 -7.33 2.35
N SER A 21 2.67 -6.80 2.23
CA SER A 21 3.36 -6.67 0.94
C SER A 21 3.63 -8.02 0.28
N ILE A 22 4.03 -9.03 1.06
CA ILE A 22 4.24 -10.40 0.56
C ILE A 22 2.91 -11.03 0.12
N LEU A 23 1.84 -10.85 0.90
CA LEU A 23 0.51 -11.33 0.53
C LEU A 23 0.03 -10.72 -0.80
N VAL A 24 0.23 -9.42 -1.00
CA VAL A 24 -0.07 -8.78 -2.29
C VAL A 24 0.80 -9.36 -3.40
N MET A 25 2.11 -9.42 -3.19
CA MET A 25 3.07 -9.91 -4.19
C MET A 25 2.71 -11.31 -4.70
N ILE A 26 2.40 -12.25 -3.80
CA ILE A 26 2.08 -13.63 -4.14
C ILE A 26 0.63 -13.78 -4.62
N GLY A 27 -0.32 -13.06 -4.01
CA GLY A 27 -1.73 -13.17 -4.32
C GLY A 27 -2.13 -12.54 -5.65
N THR A 28 -1.50 -11.42 -6.04
CA THR A 28 -1.82 -10.67 -7.26
C THR A 28 -1.84 -11.54 -8.51
N PRO A 29 -0.78 -12.31 -8.86
CA PRO A 29 -0.81 -13.14 -10.06
C PRO A 29 -1.89 -14.21 -10.06
N LEU A 30 -2.32 -14.68 -8.89
CA LEU A 30 -3.37 -15.69 -8.76
C LEU A 30 -4.76 -15.12 -9.06
N VAL A 31 -5.01 -13.85 -8.74
CA VAL A 31 -6.32 -13.20 -8.87
C VAL A 31 -6.39 -12.15 -9.98
N ALA A 32 -5.28 -11.80 -10.62
CA ALA A 32 -5.20 -10.71 -11.60
C ALA A 32 -6.23 -10.83 -12.73
N ARG A 33 -6.43 -12.04 -13.26
CA ARG A 33 -7.39 -12.28 -14.34
C ARG A 33 -8.85 -12.17 -13.87
N SER A 34 -9.16 -12.56 -12.65
CA SER A 34 -10.53 -12.48 -12.11
C SER A 34 -10.93 -11.05 -11.77
N ILE A 35 -9.97 -10.21 -11.38
CA ILE A 35 -10.20 -8.78 -11.09
C ILE A 35 -10.02 -7.87 -12.31
N GLY A 36 -9.72 -8.42 -13.49
CA GLY A 36 -9.58 -7.65 -14.72
C GLY A 36 -8.33 -6.77 -14.79
N LEU A 37 -7.25 -7.16 -14.11
CA LEU A 37 -5.98 -6.43 -14.05
C LEU A 37 -5.19 -6.57 -15.37
N ASN A 38 -5.65 -5.90 -16.42
CA ASN A 38 -5.17 -6.07 -17.79
C ASN A 38 -4.96 -4.76 -18.55
N ASN A 39 -5.12 -3.61 -17.89
CA ASN A 39 -4.99 -2.30 -18.52
C ASN A 39 -4.46 -1.25 -17.54
N PRO A 40 -3.89 -0.13 -18.02
CA PRO A 40 -3.33 0.92 -17.17
C PRO A 40 -4.30 1.44 -16.10
N GLN A 41 -5.58 1.61 -16.43
CA GLN A 41 -6.57 2.14 -15.48
C GLN A 41 -6.79 1.17 -14.30
N SER A 42 -7.05 -0.10 -14.60
CA SER A 42 -7.18 -1.14 -13.57
C SER A 42 -5.91 -1.26 -12.71
N ALA A 43 -4.73 -1.06 -13.30
CA ALA A 43 -3.46 -1.09 -12.57
C ALA A 43 -3.30 0.11 -11.63
N MET A 44 -3.73 1.30 -12.03
CA MET A 44 -3.72 2.49 -11.18
C MET A 44 -4.66 2.32 -9.97
N GLU A 45 -5.89 1.87 -10.22
CA GLU A 45 -6.88 1.59 -9.16
C GLU A 45 -6.35 0.53 -8.18
N PHE A 46 -5.84 -0.59 -8.71
CA PHE A 46 -5.21 -1.63 -7.90
C PHE A 46 -4.05 -1.09 -7.06
N GLY A 47 -3.18 -0.27 -7.66
CA GLY A 47 -2.06 0.33 -6.96
C GLY A 47 -2.48 1.19 -5.76
N GLY A 48 -3.48 2.06 -5.95
CA GLY A 48 -4.03 2.87 -4.86
C GLY A 48 -4.69 2.04 -3.76
N LEU A 49 -5.46 1.01 -4.14
CA LEU A 49 -6.23 0.19 -3.20
C LEU A 49 -5.36 -0.74 -2.34
N MET A 50 -4.33 -1.36 -2.91
CA MET A 50 -3.54 -2.34 -2.16
C MET A 50 -2.70 -1.70 -1.06
N GLY A 51 -2.35 -0.41 -1.16
CA GLY A 51 -1.63 0.32 -0.11
C GLY A 51 -0.29 -0.34 0.27
N THR A 52 0.46 -0.81 -0.73
CA THR A 52 1.85 -1.27 -0.63
C THR A 52 2.54 -1.04 -1.98
N THR A 53 3.59 -0.23 -2.02
CA THR A 53 4.32 0.07 -3.27
C THR A 53 5.08 -1.15 -3.77
N SER A 54 5.83 -1.83 -2.90
CA SER A 54 6.66 -2.97 -3.27
C SER A 54 5.82 -4.20 -3.65
N GLY A 55 4.74 -4.46 -2.90
CA GLY A 55 3.82 -5.56 -3.18
C GLY A 55 3.11 -5.39 -4.52
N VAL A 56 2.62 -4.18 -4.80
CA VAL A 56 1.97 -3.86 -6.09
C VAL A 56 2.96 -3.98 -7.26
N ALA A 57 4.14 -3.38 -7.14
CA ALA A 57 5.12 -3.40 -8.22
C ALA A 57 5.53 -4.82 -8.59
N ALA A 58 5.81 -5.66 -7.59
CA ALA A 58 6.19 -7.04 -7.81
C ALA A 58 5.03 -7.93 -8.25
N GLY A 59 3.83 -7.74 -7.68
CA GLY A 59 2.63 -8.43 -8.11
C GLY A 59 2.29 -8.15 -9.58
N LEU A 60 2.38 -6.88 -9.99
CA LEU A 60 2.19 -6.47 -11.38
C LEU A 60 3.32 -6.98 -12.29
N ALA A 61 4.57 -7.01 -11.80
CA ALA A 61 5.68 -7.56 -12.57
C ALA A 61 5.48 -9.07 -12.85
N ALA A 62 4.85 -9.79 -11.92
CA ALA A 62 4.49 -11.19 -12.09
C ALA A 62 3.26 -11.41 -12.99
N THR A 63 2.43 -10.38 -13.24
CA THR A 63 1.26 -10.46 -14.13
C THR A 63 1.53 -9.93 -15.53
N ASP A 64 1.91 -8.66 -15.63
CA ASP A 64 2.26 -7.96 -16.86
C ASP A 64 3.20 -6.79 -16.48
N PRO A 65 4.51 -6.91 -16.79
CA PRO A 65 5.49 -5.87 -16.51
C PRO A 65 5.15 -4.49 -17.06
N LYS A 66 4.34 -4.39 -18.13
CA LYS A 66 3.94 -3.10 -18.72
C LYS A 66 3.00 -2.31 -17.81
N LEU A 67 2.30 -2.99 -16.89
CA LEU A 67 1.36 -2.36 -15.95
C LEU A 67 2.07 -1.78 -14.71
N VAL A 68 3.30 -2.20 -14.44
CA VAL A 68 4.07 -1.85 -13.23
C VAL A 68 4.17 -0.34 -13.01
N PRO A 69 4.55 0.50 -14.01
CA PRO A 69 4.69 1.94 -13.77
C PRO A 69 3.38 2.60 -13.33
N TYR A 70 2.26 2.17 -13.89
CA TYR A 70 0.93 2.71 -13.59
C TYR A 70 0.52 2.39 -12.16
N GLY A 71 0.61 1.12 -11.76
CA GLY A 71 0.26 0.72 -10.39
C GLY A 71 1.23 1.25 -9.34
N ALA A 72 2.55 1.18 -9.59
CA ALA A 72 3.56 1.60 -8.63
C ALA A 72 3.52 3.12 -8.36
N MET A 73 3.30 3.95 -9.38
CA MET A 73 3.14 5.40 -9.21
C MET A 73 1.94 5.71 -8.33
N THR A 74 0.79 5.10 -8.60
CA THR A 74 -0.46 5.35 -7.86
C THR A 74 -0.36 4.85 -6.42
N ALA A 75 0.24 3.68 -6.19
CA ALA A 75 0.50 3.14 -4.86
C ALA A 75 1.39 4.06 -4.01
N THR A 76 2.42 4.63 -4.63
CA THR A 76 3.34 5.57 -3.97
C THR A 76 2.63 6.87 -3.61
N PHE A 77 1.84 7.41 -4.55
CA PHE A 77 1.07 8.63 -4.32
C PHE A 77 0.06 8.44 -3.17
N TYR A 78 -0.71 7.35 -3.17
CA TYR A 78 -1.67 7.04 -2.11
C TYR A 78 -1.01 6.81 -0.75
N THR A 79 0.18 6.19 -0.72
CA THR A 79 0.98 6.08 0.51
C THR A 79 1.35 7.47 1.04
N GLY A 80 1.81 8.37 0.18
CA GLY A 80 2.11 9.75 0.55
C GLY A 80 0.88 10.48 1.10
N VAL A 81 -0.27 10.36 0.44
CA VAL A 81 -1.55 10.91 0.91
C VAL A 81 -1.92 10.34 2.28
N GLY A 82 -1.81 9.02 2.47
CA GLY A 82 -2.07 8.37 3.77
C GLY A 82 -1.15 8.86 4.88
N CYS A 83 0.15 9.04 4.59
CA CYS A 83 1.11 9.56 5.55
C CYS A 83 0.84 11.02 5.96
N LEU A 84 0.22 11.82 5.09
CA LEU A 84 -0.19 13.18 5.40
C LEU A 84 -1.53 13.22 6.15
N LEU A 85 -2.52 12.48 5.64
CA LEU A 85 -3.87 12.49 6.20
C LEU A 85 -3.97 11.76 7.53
N GLY A 86 -3.27 10.64 7.71
CA GLY A 86 -3.30 9.84 8.94
C GLY A 86 -3.07 10.67 10.22
N PRO A 87 -1.92 11.34 10.37
CA PRO A 87 -1.67 12.18 11.55
C PRO A 87 -2.60 13.40 11.59
N SER A 88 -2.92 14.01 10.45
CA SER A 88 -3.76 15.22 10.39
C SER A 88 -5.20 14.94 10.85
N VAL A 89 -5.82 13.90 10.31
CA VAL A 89 -7.19 13.49 10.66
C VAL A 89 -7.23 13.04 12.11
N LEU A 90 -6.23 12.28 12.57
CA LEU A 90 -6.13 11.86 13.97
C LEU A 90 -6.02 13.06 14.92
N PHE A 91 -5.20 14.06 14.58
CA PHE A 91 -5.09 15.30 15.36
C PHE A 91 -6.42 16.04 15.46
N PHE A 92 -7.10 16.28 14.34
CA PHE A 92 -8.40 16.96 14.34
C PHE A 92 -9.48 16.16 15.07
N ALA A 93 -9.48 14.83 14.95
CA ALA A 93 -10.43 13.97 15.65
C ALA A 93 -10.24 14.02 17.18
N VAL A 94 -9.00 13.96 17.66
CA VAL A 94 -8.70 14.08 19.09
C VAL A 94 -9.08 15.48 19.60
N SER A 95 -8.75 16.53 18.85
CA SER A 95 -9.06 17.92 19.20
C SER A 95 -10.55 18.23 19.22
N ALA A 96 -11.38 17.44 18.52
CA ALA A 96 -12.83 17.61 18.51
C ALA A 96 -13.52 16.84 19.66
N LEU A 97 -12.87 15.81 20.21
CA LEU A 97 -13.42 14.95 21.26
C LEU A 97 -13.04 15.39 22.69
N PHE A 98 -11.94 16.12 22.85
CA PHE A 98 -11.39 16.59 24.12
C PHE A 98 -11.22 18.11 24.12
#